data_AF-A0AAE1LET7-F1
#
_entry.id   AF-A0AAE1LET7-F1
#
_cell.length_a   1.000
_cell.length_b   1.000
_cell.length_c   1.000
_cell.angle_alpha   90.00
_cell.angle_beta   90.00
_cell.angle_gamma   90.00
#
_symmetry.space_group_name_H-M   'P 1'
#
loop_
_entity.id
_entity.type
_entity.pdbx_description
1 polymer ?
#
loop_
_entity_poly.entity_id
_entity_poly.type
_entity_poly.pdbx_seq_one_letter_code
_entity_poly.pdbx_strand_id
1 'polypeptide(L)'
;MATMKTLGFVSGAGFKCLNRILGIDLIPRTLPAIHSVPVRYARFKSSPLISDDSTQYTGFEISRNPEEWKFVQDLLPQPVIKKPSPKPEYPSGWKPQNPPADSPYFIQRTANHMLPVYLKRDTPRGVRKRTVVRYIQGDVWALEEELRAVVSKTYPKDIFNTMVNEVAGQITFRGDYVSVLKAYLESKGW
;
A
#
# COMPACT_ATOMS: atom_id res chain seq x y z
N MET A 1 18.22 47.95 19.05
CA MET A 1 17.05 48.49 19.78
C MET A 1 16.44 47.37 20.61
N ALA A 2 16.45 47.57 21.93
CA ALA A 2 15.79 46.83 23.01
C ALA A 2 15.95 45.29 23.09
N THR A 3 16.97 44.84 23.81
CA THR A 3 16.97 43.53 24.49
C THR A 3 17.02 43.77 26.00
N MET A 4 15.86 43.62 26.66
CA MET A 4 15.73 43.84 28.10
C MET A 4 16.17 42.61 28.89
N LYS A 5 17.13 42.84 29.80
CA LYS A 5 17.62 41.93 30.82
C LYS A 5 16.67 41.89 32.03
N THR A 6 16.32 40.66 32.42
CA THR A 6 16.19 40.08 33.77
C THR A 6 15.91 40.96 34.99
N LEU A 7 14.93 40.53 35.80
CA LEU A 7 14.91 40.40 37.28
C LEU A 7 13.60 39.65 37.59
N GLY A 8 13.54 38.48 38.23
CA GLY A 8 14.24 38.10 39.46
C GLY A 8 13.40 38.53 40.65
N PHE A 9 12.30 37.83 40.96
CA PHE A 9 11.53 38.09 42.17
C PHE A 9 11.79 37.03 43.24
N VAL A 10 12.55 37.53 44.21
CA VAL A 10 12.92 37.05 45.53
C VAL A 10 11.75 36.43 46.30
N SER A 11 12.02 35.25 46.86
CA SER A 11 11.27 34.64 47.94
C SER A 11 11.35 35.48 49.22
N GLY A 12 10.26 35.64 49.95
CA GLY A 12 10.39 36.09 51.34
C GLY A 12 9.10 36.57 51.99
N ALA A 13 8.60 35.74 52.89
CA ALA A 13 8.01 36.11 54.17
C ALA A 13 6.90 37.18 54.18
N GLY A 14 5.66 36.73 54.32
CA GLY A 14 4.54 37.65 54.52
C GLY A 14 3.23 37.04 54.97
N PHE A 15 3.22 35.96 55.76
CA PHE A 15 1.98 35.50 56.40
C PHE A 15 2.22 35.10 57.85
N LYS A 16 2.44 36.12 58.69
CA LYS A 16 2.19 36.06 60.14
C LYS A 16 1.01 36.98 60.44
N CYS A 17 -0.19 36.41 60.49
CA CYS A 17 -1.37 36.83 61.30
C CYS A 17 -2.67 36.39 60.64
N LEU A 18 -2.94 35.09 60.72
CA LEU A 18 -4.31 34.59 60.84
C LEU A 18 -4.29 33.43 61.84
N ASN A 19 -3.75 33.72 63.02
CA ASN A 19 -3.81 32.85 64.20
C ASN A 19 -4.75 33.48 65.23
N ARG A 20 -6.04 33.28 65.02
CA ARG A 20 -6.99 33.10 66.12
C ARG A 20 -8.25 32.49 65.51
N ILE A 21 -8.43 31.17 65.64
CA ILE A 21 -9.71 30.46 65.87
C ILE A 21 -9.58 28.93 65.72
N LEU A 22 -8.54 28.36 65.10
CA LEU A 22 -8.39 26.89 65.01
C LEU A 22 -6.96 26.46 65.36
N GLY A 23 -6.72 26.00 66.59
CA GLY A 23 -5.41 25.57 67.06
C GLY A 23 -4.88 24.34 66.32
N ILE A 24 -4.21 24.57 65.18
CA ILE A 24 -3.60 23.52 64.37
C ILE A 24 -2.18 23.97 64.04
N ASP A 25 -1.20 23.31 64.66
CA ASP A 25 0.22 23.56 64.45
C ASP A 25 0.64 23.10 63.04
N LEU A 26 0.94 24.06 62.16
CA LEU A 26 1.49 23.80 60.83
C LEU A 26 3.02 23.60 60.90
N ILE A 27 3.45 22.47 61.46
CA ILE A 27 4.82 21.98 61.27
C ILE A 27 4.84 21.20 59.94
N PRO A 28 5.72 21.51 58.97
CA PRO A 28 5.86 20.69 57.78
C PRO A 28 6.48 19.34 58.19
N ARG A 29 5.63 18.34 58.38
CA ARG A 29 6.05 16.95 58.49
C ARG A 29 6.68 16.57 57.15
N THR A 30 8.00 16.46 57.09
CA THR A 30 8.70 15.85 55.96
C THR A 30 8.19 14.43 55.84
N LEU A 31 7.39 14.16 54.80
CA LEU A 31 6.98 12.79 54.48
C LEU A 31 8.26 11.98 54.24
N PRO A 32 8.41 10.78 54.82
CA PRO A 32 9.52 9.92 54.45
C PRO A 32 9.45 9.70 52.94
N ALA A 33 10.58 9.86 52.25
CA ALA A 33 10.66 9.59 50.82
C ALA A 33 10.31 8.11 50.60
N ILE A 34 9.07 7.85 50.18
CA ILE A 34 8.60 6.52 49.79
C ILE A 34 9.38 6.15 48.53
N HIS A 35 10.51 5.46 48.72
CA HIS A 35 11.24 4.80 47.64
C HIS A 35 10.50 3.52 47.23
N SER A 36 9.19 3.61 46.98
CA SER A 36 8.50 2.54 46.26
C SER A 36 8.81 2.74 44.80
N VAL A 37 9.82 2.04 44.28
CA VAL A 37 10.00 1.92 42.84
C VAL A 37 8.67 1.40 42.28
N PRO A 38 7.97 2.13 41.39
CA PRO A 38 6.74 1.63 40.81
C PRO A 38 7.08 0.37 40.00
N VAL A 39 6.75 -0.80 40.56
CA VAL A 39 6.90 -2.08 39.89
C VAL A 39 5.91 -2.06 38.73
N ARG A 40 6.42 -1.92 37.50
CA ARG A 40 5.60 -2.06 36.30
C ARG A 40 5.31 -3.55 36.11
N TYR A 41 4.13 -3.99 36.53
CA TYR A 41 3.65 -5.39 36.48
C TYR A 41 3.55 -6.00 35.07
N ALA A 42 3.90 -5.28 34.00
CA ALA A 42 3.73 -5.70 32.62
C ALA A 42 4.99 -5.47 31.76
N ARG A 43 6.14 -6.02 32.18
CA ARG A 43 7.33 -6.12 31.33
C ARG A 43 7.62 -7.58 31.02
N PHE A 44 7.87 -7.90 29.75
CA PHE A 44 8.25 -9.25 29.30
C PHE A 44 9.45 -9.85 30.06
N LYS A 45 10.39 -9.00 30.51
CA LYS A 45 11.57 -9.44 31.29
C LYS A 45 11.30 -9.63 32.79
N SER A 46 10.17 -9.17 33.30
CA SER A 46 9.80 -9.27 34.73
C SER A 46 8.69 -10.27 34.98
N SER A 47 8.08 -10.84 33.93
CA SER A 47 7.19 -11.99 34.10
C SER A 47 8.02 -13.21 34.53
N PRO A 48 7.49 -14.08 35.40
CA PRO A 48 8.13 -15.35 35.72
C PRO A 48 8.38 -16.14 34.43
N LEU A 49 9.54 -16.79 34.35
CA LEU A 49 9.85 -17.68 33.25
C LEU A 49 8.83 -18.82 33.28
N ILE A 50 8.11 -18.98 32.19
CA ILE A 50 7.18 -20.08 32.00
C ILE A 50 8.01 -21.37 31.93
N SER A 51 7.73 -22.32 32.84
CA SER A 51 8.38 -23.63 32.85
C SER A 51 7.90 -24.49 31.68
N ASP A 52 8.81 -25.29 31.11
CA ASP A 52 8.53 -26.23 30.02
C ASP A 52 7.69 -27.45 30.47
N ASP A 53 7.33 -27.51 31.75
CA ASP A 53 6.56 -28.59 32.36
C ASP A 53 5.11 -28.62 31.85
N SER A 54 4.79 -29.59 30.99
CA SER A 54 3.47 -29.75 30.34
C SER A 54 2.30 -29.95 31.32
N THR A 55 2.60 -30.29 32.58
CA THR A 55 1.62 -30.56 33.65
C THR A 55 0.95 -29.30 34.20
N GLN A 56 1.53 -28.12 33.95
CA GLN A 56 1.01 -26.84 34.45
C GLN A 56 -0.01 -26.18 33.51
N TYR A 57 -0.22 -26.74 32.32
CA TYR A 57 -1.13 -26.19 31.32
C TYR A 57 -2.49 -26.90 31.33
N THR A 58 -3.51 -26.19 30.87
CA THR A 58 -4.81 -26.79 30.55
C THR A 58 -4.64 -27.86 29.47
N GLY A 59 -5.27 -29.02 29.66
CA GLY A 59 -5.28 -30.09 28.67
C GLY A 59 -5.86 -29.61 27.33
N PHE A 60 -5.36 -30.18 26.24
CA PHE A 60 -5.83 -29.90 24.89
C PHE A 60 -6.08 -31.20 24.13
N GLU A 61 -7.03 -31.17 23.21
CA GLU A 61 -7.31 -32.28 22.32
C GLU A 61 -6.77 -31.95 20.93
N ILE A 62 -5.99 -32.87 20.35
CA ILE A 62 -5.49 -32.73 18.99
C ILE A 62 -6.49 -33.39 18.06
N SER A 63 -7.33 -32.59 17.41
CA SER A 63 -8.19 -33.10 16.33
C SER A 63 -7.36 -33.46 15.10
N ARG A 64 -7.62 -34.64 14.53
CA ARG A 64 -7.06 -35.11 13.25
C ARG A 64 -8.15 -35.29 12.19
N ASN A 65 -9.33 -34.72 12.44
CA ASN A 65 -10.48 -34.87 11.56
C ASN A 65 -10.22 -34.13 10.24
N PRO A 66 -10.30 -34.81 9.08
CA PRO A 66 -10.05 -34.17 7.79
C PRO A 66 -11.10 -33.10 7.45
N GLU A 67 -12.33 -33.25 7.96
CA GLU A 67 -13.42 -32.29 7.76
C GLU A 67 -13.12 -30.92 8.41
N GLU A 68 -12.53 -30.93 9.61
CA GLU A 68 -12.10 -29.70 10.30
C GLU A 68 -10.87 -29.08 9.63
N TRP A 69 -9.94 -29.92 9.13
CA TRP A 69 -8.72 -29.45 8.47
C TRP A 69 -8.98 -28.75 7.13
N LYS A 70 -10.10 -29.04 6.46
CA LYS A 70 -10.52 -28.34 5.23
C LYS A 70 -10.57 -26.83 5.42
N PHE A 71 -11.06 -26.35 6.57
CA PHE A 71 -11.14 -24.92 6.86
C PHE A 71 -9.75 -24.29 7.00
N VAL A 72 -8.76 -25.04 7.49
CA VAL A 72 -7.37 -24.59 7.55
C VAL A 72 -6.79 -24.50 6.13
N GLN A 73 -7.09 -25.47 5.26
CA GLN A 73 -6.64 -25.45 3.87
C GLN A 73 -7.20 -24.24 3.10
N ASP A 74 -8.46 -23.89 3.31
CA ASP A 74 -9.12 -22.75 2.65
C ASP A 74 -8.51 -21.40 3.06
N LEU A 75 -7.91 -21.31 4.25
CA LEU A 75 -7.20 -20.12 4.73
C LEU A 75 -5.81 -19.94 4.10
N LEU A 76 -5.25 -20.99 3.50
CA LEU A 76 -3.93 -20.91 2.89
C LEU A 76 -4.00 -20.15 1.56
N PRO A 77 -3.04 -19.25 1.29
CA PRO A 77 -3.00 -18.52 0.02
C PRO A 77 -2.66 -19.47 -1.13
N GLN A 78 -3.27 -19.24 -2.28
CA GLN A 78 -2.95 -19.99 -3.50
C GLN A 78 -1.63 -19.48 -4.08
N PRO A 79 -0.63 -20.34 -4.32
CA PRO A 79 0.67 -19.92 -4.82
C PRO A 79 0.65 -19.53 -6.30
N VAL A 80 -0.34 -20.03 -7.06
CA VAL A 80 -0.43 -19.86 -8.52
C VAL A 80 -1.73 -19.15 -8.88
N ILE A 81 -1.62 -18.14 -9.76
CA ILE A 81 -2.77 -17.42 -10.30
C ILE A 81 -3.59 -18.36 -11.18
N LYS A 82 -4.87 -18.51 -10.86
CA LYS A 82 -5.79 -19.34 -11.63
C LYS A 82 -6.05 -18.76 -13.01
N LYS A 83 -6.21 -19.63 -14.00
CA LYS A 83 -6.68 -19.24 -15.32
C LYS A 83 -8.18 -18.89 -15.27
N PRO A 84 -8.63 -17.85 -15.97
CA PRO A 84 -10.04 -17.48 -16.00
C PRO A 84 -10.86 -18.58 -16.69
N SER A 85 -12.05 -18.86 -16.15
CA SER A 85 -12.99 -19.81 -16.74
C SER A 85 -13.61 -19.22 -18.02
N PRO A 86 -13.65 -19.95 -19.16
CA PRO A 86 -14.26 -19.45 -20.38
C PRO A 86 -15.78 -19.25 -20.20
N LYS A 87 -16.24 -18.02 -20.43
CA LYS A 87 -17.64 -17.61 -20.43
C LYS A 87 -17.95 -16.83 -21.71
N PRO A 88 -19.20 -16.85 -22.20
CA PRO A 88 -19.58 -16.08 -23.39
C PRO A 88 -19.47 -14.57 -23.14
N GLU A 89 -19.84 -14.12 -21.92
CA GLU A 89 -19.77 -12.72 -21.51
C GLU A 89 -19.27 -12.61 -20.07
N TYR A 90 -18.54 -11.54 -19.79
CA TYR A 90 -18.05 -11.22 -18.46
C TYR A 90 -18.62 -9.87 -18.01
N PRO A 91 -19.28 -9.79 -16.83
CA PRO A 91 -19.92 -8.56 -16.37
C PRO A 91 -18.93 -7.43 -16.06
N SER A 92 -17.65 -7.76 -15.85
CA SER A 92 -16.58 -6.79 -15.62
C SER A 92 -16.10 -6.09 -16.90
N GLY A 93 -16.59 -6.50 -18.08
CA GLY A 93 -16.07 -6.05 -19.37
C GLY A 93 -14.73 -6.69 -19.75
N TRP A 94 -14.19 -7.60 -18.94
CA TRP A 94 -12.98 -8.34 -19.28
C TRP A 94 -13.22 -9.26 -20.48
N LYS A 95 -12.28 -9.28 -21.42
CA LYS A 95 -12.33 -10.17 -22.59
C LYS A 95 -11.06 -11.04 -22.62
N PRO A 96 -11.19 -12.35 -22.91
CA PRO A 96 -10.05 -13.22 -23.12
C PRO A 96 -9.30 -12.79 -24.39
N GLN A 97 -8.02 -13.10 -24.43
CA GLN A 97 -7.17 -12.82 -25.58
C GLN A 97 -7.55 -13.74 -26.76
N ASN A 98 -7.85 -13.16 -27.92
CA ASN A 98 -8.16 -13.82 -29.18
C ASN A 98 -7.44 -13.08 -30.33
N PRO A 99 -6.12 -13.27 -30.47
CA PRO A 99 -5.31 -12.50 -31.39
C PRO A 99 -5.58 -12.91 -32.85
N PRO A 100 -5.50 -11.97 -33.82
CA PRO A 100 -5.57 -12.33 -35.23
C PRO A 100 -4.36 -13.19 -35.63
N ALA A 101 -4.61 -14.23 -36.43
CA ALA A 101 -3.59 -15.23 -36.78
C ALA A 101 -2.36 -14.65 -37.50
N ASP A 102 -2.56 -13.64 -38.35
CA ASP A 102 -1.54 -13.11 -39.26
C ASP A 102 -0.96 -11.75 -38.80
N SER A 103 -0.94 -11.47 -37.49
CA SER A 103 -0.41 -10.20 -36.99
C SER A 103 1.13 -10.17 -36.99
N PRO A 104 1.77 -9.08 -37.47
CA PRO A 104 3.23 -8.93 -37.44
C PRO A 104 3.80 -8.74 -36.02
N TYR A 105 2.93 -8.49 -35.04
CA TYR A 105 3.27 -8.35 -33.62
C TYR A 105 2.26 -9.08 -32.74
N PHE A 106 2.67 -9.33 -31.50
CA PHE A 106 1.87 -9.98 -30.49
C PHE A 106 2.00 -9.23 -29.15
N ILE A 107 0.87 -8.96 -28.48
CA ILE A 107 0.87 -8.32 -27.16
C ILE A 107 0.53 -9.37 -26.11
N GLN A 108 1.45 -9.67 -25.21
CA GLN A 108 1.20 -10.64 -24.15
C GLN A 108 0.36 -10.03 -23.02
N ARG A 109 -0.65 -10.76 -22.54
CA ARG A 109 -1.39 -10.41 -21.32
C ARG A 109 -0.50 -10.51 -20.08
N THR A 110 -0.80 -9.68 -19.08
CA THR A 110 -0.13 -9.72 -17.78
C THR A 110 -0.46 -10.99 -16.99
N ALA A 111 0.25 -11.25 -15.89
CA ALA A 111 -0.02 -12.39 -15.01
C ALA A 111 -1.47 -12.44 -14.49
N ASN A 112 -2.11 -11.28 -14.35
CA ASN A 112 -3.52 -11.14 -13.95
C ASN A 112 -4.49 -11.22 -15.15
N HIS A 113 -4.01 -11.64 -16.32
CA HIS A 113 -4.76 -11.73 -17.59
C HIS A 113 -5.28 -10.38 -18.11
N MET A 114 -4.68 -9.27 -17.68
CA MET A 114 -5.04 -7.91 -18.10
C MET A 114 -4.16 -7.39 -19.24
N LEU A 115 -4.72 -6.50 -20.06
CA LEU A 115 -3.99 -5.84 -21.14
C LEU A 115 -2.90 -4.91 -20.58
N PRO A 116 -1.65 -4.97 -21.08
CA PRO A 116 -0.51 -4.25 -20.52
C PRO A 116 -0.42 -2.78 -20.94
N VAL A 117 -1.53 -2.02 -20.81
CA VAL A 117 -1.61 -0.59 -21.11
C VAL A 117 -1.80 0.19 -19.82
N TYR A 118 -0.81 0.99 -19.45
CA TYR A 118 -0.76 1.68 -18.17
C TYR A 118 -0.45 3.16 -18.31
N LEU A 119 -1.04 3.96 -17.43
CA LEU A 119 -0.63 5.35 -17.26
C LEU A 119 0.50 5.42 -16.25
N LYS A 120 1.63 5.98 -16.68
CA LYS A 120 2.79 6.29 -15.87
C LYS A 120 2.81 7.78 -15.51
N ARG A 121 2.87 8.07 -14.20
CA ARG A 121 3.07 9.41 -13.66
C ARG A 121 4.48 9.49 -13.09
N ASP A 122 5.44 9.94 -13.89
CA ASP A 122 6.86 9.86 -13.51
C ASP A 122 7.32 11.00 -12.58
N THR A 123 6.57 12.09 -12.50
CA THR A 123 6.94 13.25 -11.69
C THR A 123 6.31 13.12 -10.29
N PRO A 124 6.99 13.53 -9.20
CA PRO A 124 6.46 13.47 -7.83
C PRO A 124 5.12 14.19 -7.63
N ARG A 125 4.79 15.17 -8.49
CA ARG A 125 3.50 15.89 -8.50
C ARG A 125 2.51 15.38 -9.56
N GLY A 126 2.82 14.30 -10.27
CA GLY A 126 1.96 13.71 -11.29
C GLY A 126 1.73 14.56 -12.54
N VAL A 127 2.53 15.62 -12.73
CA VAL A 127 2.37 16.58 -13.85
C VAL A 127 2.59 15.92 -15.20
N ARG A 128 3.65 15.12 -15.34
CA ARG A 128 3.93 14.39 -16.58
C ARG A 128 3.18 13.06 -16.60
N LYS A 129 2.21 12.95 -17.50
CA LYS A 129 1.49 11.72 -17.82
C LYS A 129 2.07 11.08 -19.08
N ARG A 130 2.31 9.78 -19.01
CA ARG A 130 2.71 8.96 -20.17
C ARG A 130 1.89 7.71 -20.20
N THR A 131 1.48 7.28 -21.39
CA THR A 131 0.81 5.99 -21.57
C THR A 131 1.85 5.00 -22.06
N VAL A 132 2.00 3.88 -21.37
CA VAL A 132 3.00 2.85 -21.66
C VAL A 132 2.29 1.57 -22.03
N VAL A 133 2.58 1.06 -23.22
CA VAL A 133 2.20 -0.28 -23.70
C VAL A 133 3.40 -1.19 -23.51
N ARG A 134 3.23 -2.34 -22.86
CA ARG A 134 4.32 -3.28 -22.53
C ARG A 134 4.06 -4.67 -23.11
N TYR A 135 5.06 -5.54 -23.02
CA TYR A 135 5.01 -6.94 -23.42
C TYR A 135 4.65 -7.14 -24.90
N ILE A 136 5.21 -6.28 -25.75
CA ILE A 136 5.08 -6.37 -27.20
C ILE A 136 6.17 -7.32 -27.71
N GLN A 137 5.78 -8.24 -28.59
CA GLN A 137 6.66 -9.17 -29.29
C GLN A 137 6.46 -8.99 -30.81
N GLY A 138 7.48 -9.28 -31.61
CA GLY A 138 7.42 -9.08 -33.07
C GLY A 138 7.71 -7.63 -33.47
N ASP A 139 7.07 -7.16 -34.54
CA ASP A 139 7.33 -5.83 -35.10
C ASP A 139 6.68 -4.71 -34.28
N VAL A 140 7.50 -4.07 -33.43
CA VAL A 140 7.06 -2.99 -32.54
C VAL A 140 6.74 -1.71 -33.32
N TRP A 141 7.38 -1.48 -34.48
CA TRP A 141 7.16 -0.28 -35.29
C TRP A 141 5.80 -0.32 -35.96
N ALA A 142 5.41 -1.48 -36.51
CA ALA A 142 4.07 -1.67 -37.07
C ALA A 142 2.96 -1.38 -36.04
N LEU A 143 3.12 -1.87 -34.79
CA LEU A 143 2.18 -1.55 -33.71
C LEU A 143 2.19 -0.05 -33.36
N GLU A 144 3.37 0.57 -33.33
CA GLU A 144 3.49 1.99 -33.00
C GLU A 144 2.76 2.87 -34.01
N GLU A 145 2.93 2.62 -35.31
CA GLU A 145 2.26 3.35 -36.38
C GLU A 145 0.74 3.20 -36.30
N GLU A 146 0.24 1.98 -36.06
CA GLU A 146 -1.18 1.72 -35.86
C GLU A 146 -1.75 2.50 -34.67
N LEU A 147 -1.11 2.39 -33.50
CA LEU A 147 -1.58 3.07 -32.29
C LEU A 147 -1.48 4.59 -32.44
N ARG A 148 -0.43 5.10 -33.11
CA ARG A 148 -0.29 6.52 -33.46
C ARG A 148 -1.46 6.98 -34.34
N ALA A 149 -1.87 6.19 -35.32
CA ALA A 149 -3.02 6.50 -36.17
C ALA A 149 -4.35 6.51 -35.40
N VAL A 150 -4.53 5.63 -34.42
CA VAL A 150 -5.74 5.60 -33.58
C VAL A 150 -5.82 6.84 -32.67
N VAL A 151 -4.70 7.22 -32.06
CA VAL A 151 -4.63 8.39 -31.18
C VAL A 151 -4.83 9.68 -31.98
N SER A 152 -4.19 9.82 -33.16
CA SER A 152 -4.37 11.01 -34.00
C SER A 152 -5.80 11.19 -34.50
N LYS A 153 -6.50 10.09 -34.82
CA LYS A 153 -7.92 10.12 -35.19
C LYS A 153 -8.81 10.59 -34.04
N THR A 154 -8.50 10.17 -32.82
CA THR A 154 -9.32 10.50 -31.64
C THR A 154 -9.02 11.91 -31.10
N TYR A 155 -7.74 12.31 -31.14
CA TYR A 155 -7.24 13.58 -30.62
C TYR A 155 -6.43 14.34 -31.69
N PRO A 156 -7.08 14.94 -32.70
CA PRO A 156 -6.38 15.58 -33.82
C PRO A 156 -5.63 16.86 -33.42
N LYS A 157 -5.94 17.44 -32.26
CA LYS A 157 -5.33 18.70 -31.77
C LYS A 157 -4.11 18.48 -30.88
N ASP A 158 -3.91 17.27 -30.38
CA ASP A 158 -2.85 17.00 -29.41
C ASP A 158 -1.54 16.67 -30.12
N ILE A 159 -0.46 17.37 -29.72
CA ILE A 159 0.89 17.02 -30.14
C ILE A 159 1.39 15.92 -29.21
N PHE A 160 1.31 14.68 -29.69
CA PHE A 160 1.82 13.52 -28.96
C PHE A 160 3.08 12.97 -29.63
N ASN A 161 4.10 12.75 -28.80
CA ASN A 161 5.32 12.09 -29.22
C ASN A 161 5.28 10.65 -28.72
N THR A 162 5.73 9.74 -29.57
CA THR A 162 5.91 8.33 -29.22
C THR A 162 7.38 7.99 -29.10
N MET A 163 7.69 7.06 -28.22
CA MET A 163 9.03 6.53 -28.01
C MET A 163 8.93 5.01 -28.03
N VAL A 164 9.63 4.39 -28.97
CA VAL A 164 9.73 2.93 -29.09
C VAL A 164 10.97 2.46 -28.34
N ASN A 165 10.81 1.43 -27.53
CA ASN A 165 11.90 0.68 -26.95
C ASN A 165 11.77 -0.78 -27.41
N GLU A 166 12.52 -1.11 -28.46
CA GLU A 166 12.52 -2.42 -29.09
C GLU A 166 13.01 -3.50 -28.12
N VAL A 167 14.15 -3.26 -27.45
CA VAL A 167 14.78 -4.22 -26.54
C VAL A 167 13.84 -4.62 -25.41
N ALA A 168 13.08 -3.66 -24.87
CA ALA A 168 12.13 -3.92 -23.79
C ALA A 168 10.74 -4.36 -24.28
N GLY A 169 10.45 -4.26 -25.59
CA GLY A 169 9.13 -4.47 -26.16
C GLY A 169 8.08 -3.49 -25.60
N GLN A 170 8.40 -2.18 -25.61
CA GLN A 170 7.57 -1.14 -24.99
C GLN A 170 7.38 0.07 -25.90
N ILE A 171 6.16 0.62 -25.92
CA ILE A 171 5.85 1.87 -26.59
C ILE A 171 5.35 2.87 -25.55
N THR A 172 5.91 4.07 -25.55
CA THR A 172 5.54 5.15 -24.64
C THR A 172 4.96 6.33 -25.40
N PHE A 173 3.73 6.72 -25.07
CA PHE A 173 3.05 7.91 -25.57
C PHE A 173 3.15 9.04 -24.54
N ARG A 174 3.43 10.26 -25.00
CA ARG A 174 3.29 11.47 -24.18
C ARG A 174 1.81 11.86 -24.08
N GLY A 175 1.22 11.68 -22.90
CA GLY A 175 -0.21 11.96 -22.64
C GLY A 175 -0.93 10.79 -21.97
N ASP A 176 -2.22 10.99 -21.71
CA ASP A 176 -3.13 9.97 -21.18
C ASP A 176 -4.07 9.49 -22.28
N TYR A 177 -3.78 8.31 -22.83
CA TYR A 177 -4.54 7.68 -23.90
C TYR A 177 -4.93 6.24 -23.54
N VAL A 178 -4.89 5.89 -22.25
CA VAL A 178 -5.08 4.51 -21.78
C VAL A 178 -6.42 3.95 -22.23
N SER A 179 -7.50 4.72 -22.08
CA SER A 179 -8.85 4.29 -22.43
C SER A 179 -8.99 3.98 -23.91
N VAL A 180 -8.50 4.88 -24.77
CA VAL A 180 -8.57 4.76 -26.23
C VAL A 180 -7.75 3.58 -26.72
N LEU A 181 -6.51 3.45 -26.24
CA LEU A 181 -5.65 2.33 -26.63
C LEU A 181 -6.18 0.99 -26.13
N LYS A 182 -6.73 0.92 -24.91
CA LYS A 182 -7.37 -0.30 -24.39
C LYS A 182 -8.57 -0.71 -25.24
N ALA A 183 -9.48 0.22 -25.50
CA ALA A 183 -10.67 -0.05 -26.31
C ALA A 183 -10.29 -0.54 -27.72
N TYR A 184 -9.30 0.08 -28.35
CA TYR A 184 -8.81 -0.35 -29.67
C TYR A 184 -8.21 -1.76 -29.62
N LEU A 185 -7.30 -2.02 -28.68
CA LEU A 185 -6.64 -3.33 -28.58
C LEU A 185 -7.63 -4.44 -28.23
N GLU A 186 -8.60 -4.17 -27.35
CA GLU A 186 -9.70 -5.11 -27.05
C GLU A 186 -10.60 -5.35 -28.27
N SER A 187 -10.84 -4.33 -29.11
CA SER A 187 -11.61 -4.49 -30.36
C SER A 187 -10.88 -5.34 -31.39
N LYS A 188 -9.54 -5.30 -31.40
CA LYS A 188 -8.68 -6.11 -32.27
C LYS A 188 -8.50 -7.54 -31.74
N GLY A 189 -8.91 -7.82 -30.50
CA GLY A 189 -8.83 -9.15 -29.88
C GLY A 189 -7.56 -9.42 -29.08
N TRP A 190 -6.75 -8.41 -28.81
CA TRP A 190 -5.56 -8.54 -27.95
C TRP A 190 -5.93 -8.67 -26.48
#